data_AF-A0A257EK18-F1
#
_entry.id   AF-A0A257EK18-F1
#
_cell.length_a   1.000
_cell.length_b   1.000
_cell.length_c   1.000
_cell.angle_alpha   90.00
_cell.angle_beta   90.00
_cell.angle_gamma   90.00
#
_symmetry.space_group_name_H-M   'P 1'
#
loop_
_entity.id
_entity.type
_entity.pdbx_description
1 polymer ?
#
loop_
_entity_poly.entity_id
_entity_poly.type
_entity_poly.pdbx_seq_one_letter_code
_entity_poly.pdbx_strand_id
1 'polypeptide(L)'
;MGFQLFSVSAQTQAPIFVLNSLEGNVSVIDPVTWKENKRIPTGKEPHHLYLTPDEKSVIVANAMSDSLTFIDPRTAQVQRTVTGILDPYHLRFSPDMKWFVTAANRLNHVDIYRWDGHAAHLSKRISTAKTPSHLWIDSRSKTVWASMQDSDEIVAIDLGTQSVKSRTRVGSVPADVFGTPDDKFLLVGLTGSDGVEVYDISGTQPKWVKKMVTGKGAHAFRAKGDQRHVFVSNRVANTISQIDYVNMTVVAQFPAPSGPDCMDVTVDGKYILVASRWAKKLTVIDIAERKVVRQISVGKSPHGVWTLDHAPRL
;
A
#
# COMPACT_ATOMS: atom_id res chain seq x y z
N MET A 1 -20.22 8.59 -51.58
CA MET A 1 -20.45 8.53 -50.12
C MET A 1 -19.78 7.28 -49.59
N GLY A 2 -18.58 7.40 -49.02
CA GLY A 2 -17.89 6.31 -48.33
C GLY A 2 -17.69 6.72 -46.88
N PHE A 3 -18.43 6.11 -45.96
CA PHE A 3 -18.22 6.28 -44.53
C PHE A 3 -16.99 5.45 -44.12
N GLN A 4 -15.91 6.13 -43.71
CA GLN A 4 -14.83 5.50 -42.97
C GLN A 4 -15.30 5.26 -41.53
N LEU A 5 -15.45 3.99 -41.17
CA LEU A 5 -15.61 3.57 -39.78
C LEU A 5 -14.24 3.66 -39.10
N PHE A 6 -14.08 4.60 -38.19
CA PHE A 6 -12.96 4.59 -37.25
C PHE A 6 -13.17 3.44 -36.28
N SER A 7 -12.37 2.38 -36.39
CA SER A 7 -12.25 1.38 -35.35
C SER A 7 -11.56 2.01 -34.15
N VAL A 8 -12.33 2.36 -33.12
CA VAL A 8 -11.78 2.63 -31.79
C VAL A 8 -11.13 1.34 -31.33
N SER A 9 -9.79 1.31 -31.21
CA SER A 9 -9.15 0.15 -30.58
C SER A 9 -9.68 0.09 -29.15
N ALA A 10 -10.27 -1.05 -28.78
CA ALA A 10 -10.63 -1.30 -27.39
C ALA A 10 -9.33 -1.20 -26.58
N GLN A 11 -9.22 -0.19 -25.74
CA GLN A 11 -8.07 -0.04 -24.86
C GLN A 11 -8.04 -1.27 -23.96
N THR A 12 -7.02 -2.11 -24.14
CA THR A 12 -6.80 -3.29 -23.31
C THR A 12 -6.63 -2.85 -21.87
N GLN A 13 -7.48 -3.37 -20.96
CA GLN A 13 -7.37 -3.12 -19.53
C GLN A 13 -5.96 -3.47 -19.02
N ALA A 14 -5.45 -2.67 -18.10
CA ALA A 14 -4.14 -2.89 -17.54
C ALA A 14 -4.12 -4.18 -16.69
N PRO A 15 -3.00 -4.92 -16.68
CA PRO A 15 -2.89 -6.12 -15.87
C PRO A 15 -3.04 -5.81 -14.37
N ILE A 16 -3.40 -6.86 -13.61
CA ILE A 16 -3.32 -6.85 -12.15
C ILE A 16 -1.99 -7.50 -11.76
N PHE A 17 -1.18 -6.81 -10.97
CA PHE A 17 0.05 -7.31 -10.40
C PHE A 17 -0.17 -7.83 -8.98
N VAL A 18 0.40 -8.99 -8.69
CA VAL A 18 0.41 -9.57 -7.34
C VAL A 18 1.85 -9.89 -6.95
N LEU A 19 2.35 -9.22 -5.91
CA LEU A 19 3.72 -9.42 -5.38
C LEU A 19 3.80 -10.69 -4.56
N ASN A 20 4.68 -11.60 -4.93
CA ASN A 20 4.91 -12.85 -4.21
C ASN A 20 6.22 -12.77 -3.42
N SER A 21 6.15 -12.29 -2.16
CA SER A 21 7.34 -11.95 -1.36
C SER A 21 8.31 -13.13 -1.17
N LEU A 22 7.80 -14.31 -0.78
CA LEU A 22 8.66 -15.49 -0.58
C LEU A 22 9.09 -16.18 -1.87
N GLU A 23 8.57 -15.76 -3.03
CA GLU A 23 8.98 -16.29 -4.33
C GLU A 23 9.90 -15.34 -5.11
N GLY A 24 9.96 -14.06 -4.72
CA GLY A 24 10.81 -13.08 -5.40
C GLY A 24 10.33 -12.72 -6.82
N ASN A 25 9.01 -12.72 -7.04
CA ASN A 25 8.43 -12.41 -8.33
C ASN A 25 7.07 -11.69 -8.23
N VAL A 26 6.59 -11.20 -9.38
CA VAL A 26 5.27 -10.61 -9.54
C VAL A 26 4.44 -11.47 -10.49
N SER A 27 3.28 -11.95 -10.04
CA SER A 27 2.26 -12.55 -10.90
C SER A 27 1.55 -11.47 -11.70
N VAL A 28 1.35 -11.70 -13.00
CA VAL A 28 0.63 -10.80 -13.92
C VAL A 28 -0.68 -11.46 -14.31
N ILE A 29 -1.80 -10.91 -13.84
CA ILE A 29 -3.15 -11.45 -14.06
C ILE A 29 -3.88 -10.60 -15.10
N ASP A 30 -4.52 -11.28 -16.05
CA ASP A 30 -5.44 -10.67 -17.01
C ASP A 30 -6.76 -10.30 -16.31
N PRO A 31 -7.20 -9.03 -16.31
CA PRO A 31 -8.40 -8.60 -15.58
C PRO A 31 -9.71 -9.04 -16.25
N VAL A 32 -9.67 -9.49 -17.50
CA VAL A 32 -10.84 -9.96 -18.25
C VAL A 32 -11.01 -11.47 -18.06
N THR A 33 -9.95 -12.24 -18.29
CA THR A 33 -9.99 -13.70 -18.24
C THR A 33 -9.68 -14.27 -16.85
N TRP A 34 -9.13 -13.46 -15.95
CA TRP A 34 -8.70 -13.83 -14.59
C TRP A 34 -7.64 -14.94 -14.56
N LYS A 35 -6.86 -15.06 -15.62
CA LYS A 35 -5.75 -16.02 -15.71
C LYS A 35 -4.42 -15.34 -15.44
N GLU A 36 -3.51 -16.07 -14.80
CA GLU A 36 -2.12 -15.67 -14.68
C GLU A 36 -1.43 -15.85 -16.04
N ASN A 37 -0.98 -14.75 -16.63
CA ASN A 37 -0.34 -14.75 -17.94
C ASN A 37 1.14 -15.11 -17.84
N LYS A 38 1.83 -14.56 -16.83
CA LYS A 38 3.27 -14.77 -16.59
C LYS A 38 3.64 -14.38 -15.17
N ARG A 39 4.86 -14.75 -14.77
CA ARG A 39 5.55 -14.25 -13.57
C ARG A 39 6.79 -13.49 -13.97
N ILE A 40 7.01 -12.35 -13.34
CA ILE A 40 8.17 -11.48 -13.56
C ILE A 40 9.11 -11.65 -12.37
N PRO A 41 10.31 -12.22 -12.54
CA PRO A 41 11.34 -12.21 -11.51
C PRO A 41 11.71 -10.76 -11.15
N THR A 42 11.84 -10.48 -9.85
CA THR A 42 12.24 -9.16 -9.34
C THR A 42 13.51 -9.32 -8.51
N GLY A 43 13.53 -8.89 -7.24
CA GLY A 43 14.53 -9.27 -6.25
C GLY A 43 13.94 -10.12 -5.12
N LYS A 44 14.72 -10.33 -4.06
CA LYS A 44 14.33 -11.08 -2.86
C LYS A 44 13.39 -10.26 -1.98
N GLU A 45 12.37 -10.93 -1.46
CA GLU A 45 11.34 -10.35 -0.58
C GLU A 45 10.74 -9.04 -1.12
N PRO A 46 10.09 -9.07 -2.31
CA PRO A 46 9.33 -7.93 -2.79
C PRO A 46 8.11 -7.69 -1.90
N HIS A 47 8.00 -6.50 -1.28
CA HIS A 47 6.98 -6.22 -0.26
C HIS A 47 5.90 -5.23 -0.69
N HIS A 48 6.28 -4.10 -1.29
CA HIS A 48 5.32 -3.06 -1.70
C HIS A 48 5.49 -2.65 -3.17
N LEU A 49 4.38 -2.19 -3.75
CA LEU A 49 4.31 -1.60 -5.09
C LEU A 49 3.92 -0.13 -4.99
N TYR A 50 4.54 0.72 -5.81
CA TYR A 50 4.16 2.13 -5.87
C TYR A 50 4.34 2.70 -7.29
N LEU A 51 3.36 3.48 -7.77
CA LEU A 51 3.41 4.11 -9.09
C LEU A 51 4.34 5.33 -9.06
N THR A 52 5.18 5.49 -10.08
CA THR A 52 5.98 6.70 -10.26
C THR A 52 5.10 7.92 -10.51
N PRO A 53 5.57 9.14 -10.20
CA PRO A 53 4.81 10.37 -10.39
C PRO A 53 4.36 10.63 -11.84
N ASP A 54 5.13 10.14 -12.80
CA ASP A 54 4.83 10.25 -14.24
C ASP A 54 3.92 9.13 -14.77
N GLU A 55 3.49 8.22 -13.88
CA GLU A 55 2.62 7.07 -14.17
C GLU A 55 3.19 6.08 -15.21
N LYS A 56 4.49 6.17 -15.49
CA LYS A 56 5.16 5.31 -16.50
C LYS A 56 5.68 4.01 -15.93
N SER A 57 5.85 3.90 -14.62
CA SER A 57 6.43 2.73 -13.97
C SER A 57 5.72 2.41 -12.66
N VAL A 58 5.39 1.15 -12.44
CA VAL A 58 5.16 0.64 -11.09
C VAL A 58 6.48 0.11 -10.53
N ILE A 59 6.86 0.60 -9.35
CA ILE A 59 8.07 0.22 -8.63
C ILE A 59 7.75 -0.97 -7.75
N VAL A 60 8.56 -2.02 -7.83
CA VAL A 60 8.61 -3.15 -6.91
C VAL A 60 9.75 -2.94 -5.93
N ALA A 61 9.43 -2.93 -4.64
CA ALA A 61 10.38 -2.75 -3.55
C ALA A 61 10.94 -4.11 -3.09
N ASN A 62 12.19 -4.42 -3.45
CA ASN A 62 12.82 -5.68 -3.08
C ASN A 62 13.64 -5.51 -1.79
N ALA A 63 12.99 -5.73 -0.65
CA ALA A 63 13.55 -5.46 0.68
C ALA A 63 14.89 -6.16 0.92
N MET A 64 14.96 -7.48 0.67
CA MET A 64 16.18 -8.27 0.92
C MET A 64 17.21 -8.22 -0.20
N SER A 65 16.93 -7.50 -1.28
CA SER A 65 17.87 -7.29 -2.38
C SER A 65 18.38 -5.85 -2.49
N ASP A 66 18.01 -4.97 -1.56
CA ASP A 66 18.41 -3.56 -1.55
C ASP A 66 18.24 -2.90 -2.94
N SER A 67 17.08 -3.14 -3.57
CA SER A 67 16.82 -2.70 -4.95
C SER A 67 15.35 -2.42 -5.23
N LEU A 68 15.14 -1.65 -6.30
CA LEU A 68 13.84 -1.30 -6.87
C LEU A 68 13.75 -1.82 -8.30
N THR A 69 12.74 -2.62 -8.63
CA THR A 69 12.48 -3.05 -10.02
C THR A 69 11.34 -2.23 -10.61
N PHE A 70 11.54 -1.64 -11.77
CA PHE A 70 10.57 -0.80 -12.46
C PHE A 70 9.89 -1.62 -13.56
N ILE A 71 8.57 -1.68 -13.53
CA ILE A 71 7.74 -2.42 -14.48
C ILE A 71 6.80 -1.45 -15.17
N ASP A 72 6.67 -1.57 -16.49
CA ASP A 72 5.65 -0.84 -17.25
C ASP A 72 4.25 -1.32 -16.81
N PRO A 73 3.39 -0.41 -16.31
CA PRO A 73 2.14 -0.81 -15.68
C PRO A 73 1.09 -1.34 -16.66
N ARG A 74 1.28 -1.14 -17.98
CA ARG A 74 0.32 -1.54 -19.02
C ARG A 74 0.77 -2.82 -19.73
N THR A 75 2.06 -2.94 -19.99
CA THR A 75 2.62 -4.05 -20.78
C THR A 75 3.28 -5.13 -19.94
N ALA A 76 3.46 -4.87 -18.63
CA ALA A 76 4.14 -5.77 -17.71
C ALA A 76 5.59 -6.09 -18.15
N GLN A 77 6.26 -5.16 -18.84
CA GLN A 77 7.66 -5.29 -19.22
C GLN A 77 8.55 -4.70 -18.12
N VAL A 78 9.63 -5.39 -17.77
CA VAL A 78 10.65 -4.83 -16.87
C VAL A 78 11.40 -3.75 -17.62
N GLN A 79 11.43 -2.54 -17.06
CA GLN A 79 12.08 -1.38 -17.66
C GLN A 79 13.53 -1.25 -17.16
N ARG A 80 13.75 -1.39 -15.85
CA ARG A 80 15.08 -1.33 -15.22
C ARG A 80 15.04 -1.83 -13.77
N THR A 81 16.22 -2.08 -13.20
CA THR A 81 16.40 -2.30 -11.76
C THR A 81 17.43 -1.30 -11.24
N VAL A 82 17.11 -0.64 -10.12
CA VAL A 82 18.00 0.29 -9.41
C VAL A 82 18.45 -0.37 -8.12
N THR A 83 19.75 -0.45 -7.87
CA THR A 83 20.34 -1.06 -6.67
C THR A 83 20.83 0.02 -5.69
N GLY A 84 21.19 -0.39 -4.48
CA GLY A 84 21.74 0.52 -3.46
C GLY A 84 20.68 1.30 -2.68
N ILE A 85 19.40 0.99 -2.90
CA ILE A 85 18.30 1.46 -2.05
C ILE A 85 18.15 0.42 -0.95
N LEU A 86 18.65 0.72 0.25
CA LEU A 86 18.70 -0.27 1.32
C LEU A 86 17.31 -0.59 1.86
N ASP A 87 17.00 -1.88 1.94
CA ASP A 87 15.80 -2.43 2.56
C ASP A 87 14.52 -1.62 2.28
N PRO A 88 14.11 -1.44 1.01
CA PRO A 88 12.94 -0.63 0.70
C PRO A 88 11.67 -1.40 1.03
N TYR A 89 11.37 -1.65 2.31
CA TYR A 89 10.22 -2.45 2.70
C TYR A 89 8.91 -1.81 2.25
N HIS A 90 8.73 -0.52 2.56
CA HIS A 90 7.64 0.32 2.05
C HIS A 90 8.22 1.59 1.44
N LEU A 91 7.53 2.15 0.45
CA LEU A 91 7.96 3.36 -0.25
C LEU A 91 6.78 4.28 -0.58
N ARG A 92 7.06 5.57 -0.69
CA ARG A 92 6.07 6.57 -1.11
C ARG A 92 6.73 7.82 -1.69
N PHE A 93 6.08 8.43 -2.69
CA PHE A 93 6.38 9.81 -3.10
C PHE A 93 5.55 10.81 -2.31
N SER A 94 6.14 11.96 -1.96
CA SER A 94 5.37 13.10 -1.46
C SER A 94 4.42 13.61 -2.53
N PRO A 95 3.25 14.19 -2.18
CA PRO A 95 2.32 14.76 -3.15
C PRO A 95 2.93 15.79 -4.12
N ASP A 96 3.90 16.58 -3.67
CA ASP A 96 4.64 17.55 -4.49
C ASP A 96 5.78 16.92 -5.31
N MET A 97 5.95 15.59 -5.20
CA MET A 97 6.90 14.75 -5.92
C MET A 97 8.39 15.10 -5.69
N LYS A 98 8.70 15.95 -4.70
CA LYS A 98 10.08 16.33 -4.37
C LYS A 98 10.81 15.31 -3.52
N TRP A 99 10.06 14.49 -2.79
CA TRP A 99 10.60 13.51 -1.88
C TRP A 99 10.13 12.10 -2.25
N PHE A 100 11.08 11.19 -2.26
CA PHE A 100 10.84 9.76 -2.25
C PHE A 100 11.28 9.23 -0.90
N VAL A 101 10.42 8.51 -0.18
CA VAL A 101 10.67 8.08 1.20
C VAL A 101 10.52 6.57 1.29
N THR A 102 11.47 5.90 1.94
CA THR A 102 11.42 4.47 2.21
C THR A 102 11.50 4.16 3.69
N ALA A 103 10.83 3.09 4.12
CA ALA A 103 10.96 2.51 5.44
C ALA A 103 11.89 1.30 5.36
N ALA A 104 13.02 1.36 6.05
CA ALA A 104 13.99 0.28 6.13
C ALA A 104 13.71 -0.61 7.35
N ASN A 105 12.79 -1.54 7.15
CA ASN A 105 12.15 -2.35 8.19
C ASN A 105 13.16 -3.14 9.06
N ARG A 106 14.06 -3.89 8.44
CA ARG A 106 15.12 -4.65 9.11
C ARG A 106 16.23 -3.74 9.66
N LEU A 107 16.43 -2.58 9.05
CA LEU A 107 17.56 -1.69 9.33
C LEU A 107 17.22 -0.50 10.26
N ASN A 108 15.99 -0.43 10.77
CA ASN A 108 15.55 0.54 11.78
C ASN A 108 15.82 2.00 11.40
N HIS A 109 15.52 2.37 10.16
CA HIS A 109 15.57 3.76 9.72
C HIS A 109 14.53 4.08 8.65
N VAL A 110 14.29 5.37 8.46
CA VAL A 110 13.56 5.93 7.32
C VAL A 110 14.55 6.73 6.48
N ASP A 111 14.59 6.45 5.19
CA ASP A 111 15.42 7.19 4.24
C ASP A 111 14.57 8.18 3.44
N ILE A 112 15.08 9.40 3.30
CA ILE A 112 14.50 10.47 2.50
C ILE A 112 15.43 10.70 1.31
N TYR A 113 14.88 10.61 0.11
CA TYR A 113 15.59 10.79 -1.15
C TYR A 113 15.01 11.97 -1.94
N ARG A 114 15.88 12.67 -2.67
CA ARG A 114 15.47 13.48 -3.81
C ARG A 114 15.21 12.57 -5.01
N TRP A 115 14.15 12.86 -5.75
CA TRP A 115 13.81 12.14 -6.98
C TRP A 115 13.98 13.04 -8.18
N ASP A 116 14.74 12.61 -9.18
CA ASP A 116 15.01 13.36 -10.42
C ASP A 116 14.25 12.83 -11.65
N GLY A 117 13.28 11.93 -11.43
CA GLY A 117 12.57 11.22 -12.50
C GLY A 117 13.18 9.88 -12.88
N HIS A 118 14.46 9.65 -12.57
CA HIS A 118 15.21 8.47 -12.99
C HIS A 118 15.74 7.66 -11.80
N ALA A 119 16.34 8.34 -10.83
CA ALA A 119 17.01 7.77 -9.68
C ALA A 119 16.63 8.49 -8.37
N ALA A 120 16.78 7.74 -7.27
CA ALA A 120 16.63 8.26 -5.93
C ALA A 120 18.00 8.61 -5.36
N HIS A 121 18.20 9.87 -4.97
CA HIS A 121 19.44 10.37 -4.37
C HIS A 121 19.24 10.58 -2.87
N LEU A 122 19.97 9.84 -2.04
CA LEU A 122 19.77 9.89 -0.59
C LEU A 122 20.07 11.31 -0.07
N SER A 123 19.07 11.94 0.53
CA SER A 123 19.21 13.23 1.19
C SER A 123 19.50 13.07 2.67
N LYS A 124 18.79 12.15 3.34
CA LYS A 124 18.96 11.92 4.77
C LYS A 124 18.49 10.53 5.16
N ARG A 125 19.25 9.90 6.05
CA ARG A 125 18.84 8.74 6.82
C ARG A 125 18.46 9.16 8.23
N ILE A 126 17.26 8.76 8.66
CA ILE A 126 16.74 9.06 10.00
C ILE A 126 16.61 7.75 10.75
N SER A 127 17.46 7.56 11.76
CA SER A 127 17.35 6.42 12.67
C SER A 127 16.01 6.44 13.40
N THR A 128 15.32 5.31 13.39
CA THR A 128 14.04 5.13 14.08
C THR A 128 14.20 4.19 15.27
N ALA A 129 13.08 3.86 15.92
CA ALA A 129 13.04 2.70 16.79
C ALA A 129 12.97 1.43 15.91
N LYS A 130 12.44 0.34 16.45
CA LYS A 130 12.45 -0.96 15.79
C LYS A 130 11.35 -1.10 14.75
N THR A 131 11.73 -1.63 13.60
CA THR A 131 10.84 -2.20 12.58
C THR A 131 9.90 -1.16 11.94
N PRO A 132 10.46 -0.09 11.33
CA PRO A 132 9.68 0.88 10.56
C PRO A 132 8.93 0.16 9.43
N SER A 133 7.63 0.37 9.31
CA SER A 133 6.80 -0.47 8.43
C SER A 133 6.14 0.29 7.29
N HIS A 134 5.13 1.11 7.57
CA HIS A 134 4.36 1.80 6.53
C HIS A 134 4.49 3.31 6.66
N LEU A 135 4.27 4.01 5.53
CA LEU A 135 4.47 5.44 5.41
C LEU A 135 3.21 6.13 4.88
N TRP A 136 2.76 7.15 5.60
CA TRP A 136 1.83 8.16 5.09
C TRP A 136 2.53 9.50 4.96
N ILE A 137 2.26 10.26 3.89
CA ILE A 137 2.75 11.62 3.72
C ILE A 137 1.54 12.54 3.63
N ASP A 138 1.53 13.62 4.43
CA ASP A 138 0.43 14.59 4.42
C ASP A 138 0.24 15.27 3.06
N SER A 139 -0.96 15.79 2.80
CA SER A 139 -1.35 16.39 1.51
C SER A 139 -0.43 17.53 1.07
N ARG A 140 0.21 18.19 2.06
CA ARG A 140 1.09 19.35 1.87
C ARG A 140 2.56 18.98 1.71
N SER A 141 2.90 17.69 1.67
CA SER A 141 4.29 17.20 1.55
C SER A 141 5.21 17.69 2.68
N LYS A 142 4.68 17.87 3.89
CA LYS A 142 5.42 18.39 5.06
C LYS A 142 5.82 17.31 6.04
N THR A 143 4.92 16.38 6.33
CA THR A 143 5.13 15.38 7.39
C THR A 143 5.01 13.97 6.84
N VAL A 144 5.98 13.12 7.16
CA VAL A 144 5.87 11.67 7.03
C VAL A 144 5.40 11.11 8.37
N TRP A 145 4.40 10.25 8.35
CA TRP A 145 3.96 9.42 9.46
C TRP A 145 4.40 7.99 9.19
N ALA A 146 5.25 7.45 10.07
CA ALA A 146 5.81 6.13 9.94
C ALA A 146 5.45 5.27 11.15
N SER A 147 4.95 4.05 10.93
CA SER A 147 4.71 3.08 12.01
C SER A 147 5.98 2.30 12.36
N MET A 148 6.17 1.97 13.63
CA MET A 148 7.27 1.16 14.16
C MET A 148 6.69 -0.09 14.83
N GLN A 149 6.67 -1.22 14.13
CA GLN A 149 5.95 -2.42 14.55
C GLN A 149 6.41 -2.92 15.93
N ASP A 150 7.70 -3.23 16.08
CA ASP A 150 8.21 -3.85 17.32
C ASP A 150 8.46 -2.83 18.45
N SER A 151 8.09 -1.57 18.24
CA SER A 151 8.22 -0.51 19.23
C SER A 151 6.88 0.06 19.69
N ASP A 152 5.76 -0.39 19.10
CA ASP A 152 4.42 0.08 19.40
C ASP A 152 4.34 1.62 19.37
N GLU A 153 4.88 2.23 18.31
CA GLU A 153 4.85 3.68 18.13
C GLU A 153 4.64 4.11 16.67
N ILE A 154 4.18 5.34 16.50
CA ILE A 154 4.28 6.10 15.25
C ILE A 154 5.31 7.22 15.43
N VAL A 155 6.05 7.51 14.37
CA VAL A 155 7.05 8.58 14.30
C VAL A 155 6.61 9.59 13.25
N ALA A 156 6.55 10.86 13.62
CA ALA A 156 6.34 11.96 12.69
C ALA A 156 7.69 12.57 12.30
N ILE A 157 7.94 12.73 11.01
CA ILE A 157 9.18 13.30 10.46
C ILE A 157 8.83 14.54 9.65
N ASP A 158 9.48 15.65 9.92
CA ASP A 158 9.39 16.85 9.10
C ASP A 158 10.25 16.68 7.84
N LEU A 159 9.67 16.83 6.65
CA LEU A 159 10.38 16.71 5.38
C LEU A 159 11.23 17.94 5.04
N GLY A 160 10.91 19.10 5.60
CA GLY A 160 11.66 20.33 5.38
C GLY A 160 12.96 20.34 6.17
N THR A 161 12.90 20.02 7.47
CA THR A 161 14.08 19.94 8.35
C THR A 161 14.73 18.56 8.37
N GLN A 162 14.04 17.54 7.84
CA GLN A 162 14.49 16.13 7.82
C GLN A 162 14.82 15.60 9.23
N SER A 163 13.97 15.95 10.19
CA SER A 163 14.12 15.61 11.60
C SER A 163 12.83 15.03 12.17
N VAL A 164 12.96 14.19 13.20
CA VAL A 164 11.81 13.67 13.95
C VAL A 164 11.12 14.84 14.67
N LYS A 165 9.81 14.99 14.47
CA LYS A 165 8.94 15.96 15.16
C LYS A 165 8.39 15.40 16.46
N SER A 166 7.96 14.14 16.42
CA SER A 166 7.34 13.47 17.56
C SER A 166 7.45 11.95 17.44
N ARG A 167 7.29 11.30 18.59
CA ARG A 167 7.05 9.87 18.72
C ARG A 167 5.81 9.70 19.59
N THR A 168 4.91 8.85 19.16
CA THR A 168 3.64 8.62 19.87
C THR A 168 3.46 7.13 20.05
N ARG A 169 3.27 6.69 21.29
CA ARG A 169 2.92 5.30 21.60
C ARG A 169 1.53 4.99 21.05
N VAL A 170 1.41 3.80 20.46
CA VAL A 170 0.18 3.25 19.91
C VAL A 170 -0.02 1.83 20.43
N GLY A 171 -1.12 1.20 20.05
CA GLY A 171 -1.36 -0.21 20.35
C GLY A 171 -0.36 -1.17 19.70
N SER A 172 -0.48 -2.45 20.06
CA SER A 172 0.54 -3.46 19.74
C SER A 172 0.70 -3.75 18.24
N VAL A 173 1.95 -3.77 17.78
CA VAL A 173 2.39 -4.09 16.41
C VAL A 173 1.65 -3.25 15.36
N PRO A 174 1.85 -1.92 15.34
CA PRO A 174 1.24 -1.05 14.34
C PRO A 174 1.80 -1.35 12.95
N ALA A 175 0.92 -1.67 12.00
CA ALA A 175 1.26 -1.95 10.61
C ALA A 175 1.01 -0.72 9.73
N ASP A 176 -0.04 -0.71 8.91
CA ASP A 176 -0.30 0.40 8.00
C ASP A 176 -0.88 1.62 8.72
N VAL A 177 -0.70 2.79 8.11
CA VAL A 177 -1.19 4.08 8.57
C VAL A 177 -1.91 4.80 7.44
N PHE A 178 -3.07 5.38 7.74
CA PHE A 178 -3.89 6.12 6.78
C PHE A 178 -4.23 7.50 7.32
N GLY A 179 -3.75 8.55 6.65
CA GLY A 179 -4.12 9.92 6.97
C GLY A 179 -5.38 10.34 6.21
N THR A 180 -6.29 11.05 6.87
CA THR A 180 -7.48 11.59 6.21
C THR A 180 -7.11 12.69 5.22
N PRO A 181 -7.88 12.90 4.14
CA PRO A 181 -7.57 13.90 3.11
C PRO A 181 -7.43 15.34 3.62
N ASP A 182 -8.02 15.66 4.77
CA ASP A 182 -7.95 16.97 5.41
C ASP A 182 -6.74 17.15 6.35
N ASP A 183 -5.84 16.17 6.39
CA ASP A 183 -4.64 16.10 7.24
C ASP A 183 -4.94 16.22 8.75
N LYS A 184 -6.18 15.92 9.20
CA LYS A 184 -6.55 16.03 10.62
C LYS A 184 -6.41 14.74 11.39
N PHE A 185 -6.67 13.60 10.78
CA PHE A 185 -6.66 12.33 11.49
C PHE A 185 -5.69 11.32 10.85
N LEU A 186 -5.04 10.54 11.71
CA LEU A 186 -4.26 9.38 11.33
C LEU A 186 -4.90 8.13 11.93
N LEU A 187 -5.24 7.18 11.06
CA LEU A 187 -5.69 5.84 11.42
C LEU A 187 -4.46 4.92 11.45
N VAL A 188 -4.35 4.11 12.50
CA VAL A 188 -3.22 3.18 12.71
C VAL A 188 -3.78 1.76 12.84
N GLY A 189 -3.46 0.89 11.89
CA GLY A 189 -3.87 -0.51 11.91
C GLY A 189 -3.00 -1.31 12.86
N LEU A 190 -3.60 -2.04 13.79
CA LEU A 190 -2.87 -2.79 14.82
C LEU A 190 -2.89 -4.29 14.52
N THR A 191 -1.79 -4.81 13.99
CA THR A 191 -1.67 -6.24 13.65
C THR A 191 -1.57 -7.11 14.90
N GLY A 192 -1.05 -6.56 16.00
CA GLY A 192 -1.00 -7.22 17.30
C GLY A 192 -2.30 -7.11 18.10
N SER A 193 -3.34 -6.49 17.53
CA SER A 193 -4.62 -6.22 18.21
C SER A 193 -5.82 -6.56 17.31
N ASP A 194 -6.98 -6.02 17.64
CA ASP A 194 -8.27 -6.30 17.00
C ASP A 194 -8.95 -5.06 16.39
N GLY A 195 -8.16 -4.02 16.09
CA GLY A 195 -8.74 -2.78 15.60
C GLY A 195 -7.76 -1.76 15.08
N VAL A 196 -8.31 -0.58 14.84
CA VAL A 196 -7.64 0.61 14.32
C VAL A 196 -7.72 1.70 15.38
N GLU A 197 -6.59 2.31 15.72
CA GLU A 197 -6.59 3.52 16.54
C GLU A 197 -6.66 4.77 15.67
N VAL A 198 -7.31 5.82 16.19
CA VAL A 198 -7.47 7.11 15.53
C VAL A 198 -6.77 8.17 16.37
N TYR A 199 -5.92 8.95 15.72
CA TYR A 199 -5.19 10.06 16.32
C TYR A 199 -5.55 11.37 15.60
N ASP A 200 -5.84 12.42 16.36
CA ASP A 200 -5.86 13.80 15.86
C ASP A 200 -4.42 14.28 15.72
N ILE A 201 -4.05 14.66 14.50
CA ILE A 201 -2.71 15.11 14.10
C ILE A 201 -2.70 16.59 13.66
N SER A 202 -3.76 17.36 13.94
CA SER A 202 -3.84 18.77 13.55
C SER A 202 -2.94 19.69 14.41
N GLY A 203 -2.49 19.19 15.58
CA GLY A 203 -1.62 19.90 16.52
C GLY A 203 -0.13 19.59 16.34
N THR A 204 0.66 20.01 17.32
CA THR A 204 2.11 19.71 17.37
C THR A 204 2.43 18.29 17.80
N GLN A 205 1.51 17.65 18.54
CA GLN A 205 1.63 16.27 19.02
C GLN A 205 0.34 15.53 18.67
N PRO A 206 0.42 14.28 18.16
CA PRO A 206 -0.74 13.43 17.97
C PRO A 206 -1.49 13.20 19.27
N LYS A 207 -2.82 13.29 19.23
CA LYS A 207 -3.70 13.02 20.37
C LYS A 207 -4.57 11.81 20.05
N TRP A 208 -4.55 10.80 20.92
CA TRP A 208 -5.44 9.65 20.79
C TRP A 208 -6.90 10.11 20.87
N VAL A 209 -7.73 9.62 19.96
CA VAL A 209 -9.17 9.94 19.88
C VAL A 209 -10.00 8.74 20.33
N LYS A 210 -9.82 7.59 19.67
CA LYS A 210 -10.50 6.34 19.98
C LYS A 210 -9.86 5.15 19.28
N LYS A 211 -10.29 3.96 19.67
CA LYS A 211 -10.05 2.71 18.94
C LYS A 211 -11.36 2.21 18.31
N MET A 212 -11.32 1.82 17.05
CA MET A 212 -12.41 1.16 16.32
C MET A 212 -12.10 -0.33 16.23
N VAL A 213 -13.03 -1.19 16.68
CA VAL A 213 -12.89 -2.64 16.52
C VAL A 213 -13.23 -3.02 15.07
N THR A 214 -12.30 -3.64 14.36
CA THR A 214 -12.45 -4.07 12.96
C THR A 214 -12.41 -5.60 12.85
N GLY A 215 -11.42 -6.20 13.50
CA GLY A 215 -11.10 -7.62 13.50
C GLY A 215 -9.64 -7.85 13.88
N LYS A 216 -9.31 -9.06 14.32
CA LYS A 216 -7.93 -9.43 14.71
C LYS A 216 -6.96 -9.26 13.54
N GLY A 217 -5.84 -8.59 13.81
CA GLY A 217 -4.75 -8.41 12.86
C GLY A 217 -5.01 -7.32 11.82
N ALA A 218 -5.52 -6.16 12.23
CA ALA A 218 -5.68 -5.01 11.33
C ALA A 218 -4.31 -4.65 10.70
N HIS A 219 -4.20 -4.75 9.39
CA HIS A 219 -2.92 -4.76 8.70
C HIS A 219 -2.77 -3.62 7.68
N ALA A 220 -3.43 -3.71 6.53
CA ALA A 220 -3.22 -2.79 5.41
C ALA A 220 -4.49 -1.99 5.07
N PHE A 221 -4.33 -0.69 4.80
CA PHE A 221 -5.41 0.20 4.40
C PHE A 221 -5.49 0.36 2.87
N ARG A 222 -6.69 0.58 2.36
CA ARG A 222 -6.92 1.02 0.97
C ARG A 222 -8.18 1.87 0.87
N ALA A 223 -8.07 3.07 0.31
CA ALA A 223 -9.22 3.91 0.06
C ALA A 223 -10.21 3.21 -0.88
N LYS A 224 -11.52 3.41 -0.63
CA LYS A 224 -12.57 2.92 -1.53
C LYS A 224 -12.68 3.75 -2.82
N GLY A 225 -12.16 4.99 -2.80
CA GLY A 225 -12.24 5.94 -3.91
C GLY A 225 -13.52 6.79 -3.93
N ASP A 226 -14.27 6.82 -2.84
CA ASP A 226 -15.50 7.61 -2.69
C ASP A 226 -15.35 8.81 -1.75
N GLN A 227 -14.11 9.19 -1.43
CA GLN A 227 -13.76 10.30 -0.55
C GLN A 227 -14.37 10.24 0.86
N ARG A 228 -14.84 9.06 1.29
CA ARG A 228 -15.41 8.87 2.64
C ARG A 228 -14.98 7.58 3.33
N HIS A 229 -14.69 6.53 2.57
CA HIS A 229 -14.43 5.21 3.14
C HIS A 229 -13.02 4.69 2.84
N VAL A 230 -12.49 3.97 3.82
CA VAL A 230 -11.24 3.20 3.71
C VAL A 230 -11.49 1.77 4.16
N PHE A 231 -10.91 0.81 3.45
CA PHE A 231 -10.88 -0.59 3.83
C PHE A 231 -9.64 -0.88 4.68
N VAL A 232 -9.75 -1.83 5.60
CA VAL A 232 -8.62 -2.38 6.35
C VAL A 232 -8.69 -3.91 6.37
N SER A 233 -7.60 -4.59 6.00
CA SER A 233 -7.51 -6.04 6.12
C SER A 233 -7.30 -6.45 7.57
N ASN A 234 -8.04 -7.45 8.03
CA ASN A 234 -7.86 -8.08 9.33
C ASN A 234 -7.25 -9.46 9.09
N ARG A 235 -5.91 -9.51 9.03
CA ARG A 235 -5.13 -10.68 8.58
C ARG A 235 -5.47 -11.94 9.37
N VAL A 236 -5.60 -11.84 10.70
CA VAL A 236 -5.89 -13.00 11.56
C VAL A 236 -7.36 -13.37 11.52
N ALA A 237 -8.26 -12.38 11.45
CA ALA A 237 -9.70 -12.62 11.41
C ALA A 237 -10.21 -13.09 10.04
N ASN A 238 -9.38 -13.08 8.99
CA ASN A 238 -9.78 -13.43 7.62
C ASN A 238 -10.96 -12.60 7.10
N THR A 239 -10.94 -11.29 7.42
CA THR A 239 -11.97 -10.34 6.98
C THR A 239 -11.33 -9.04 6.51
N ILE A 240 -12.11 -8.21 5.84
CA ILE A 240 -11.80 -6.79 5.59
C ILE A 240 -12.92 -5.98 6.22
N SER A 241 -12.59 -4.87 6.88
CA SER A 241 -13.57 -3.91 7.42
C SER A 241 -13.58 -2.65 6.58
N GLN A 242 -14.75 -2.06 6.34
CA GLN A 242 -14.90 -0.73 5.77
C GLN A 242 -15.15 0.28 6.89
N ILE A 243 -14.34 1.31 6.92
CA ILE A 243 -14.40 2.41 7.87
C ILE A 243 -14.91 3.65 7.13
N ASP A 244 -15.95 4.29 7.66
CA ASP A 244 -16.28 5.68 7.37
C ASP A 244 -15.35 6.56 8.19
N TYR A 245 -14.40 7.23 7.53
CA TYR A 245 -13.40 8.06 8.21
C TYR A 245 -13.87 9.49 8.48
N VAL A 246 -15.10 9.85 8.10
CA VAL A 246 -15.72 11.12 8.51
C VAL A 246 -16.34 10.96 9.89
N ASN A 247 -17.07 9.86 10.10
CA ASN A 247 -17.71 9.55 11.38
C ASN A 247 -16.81 8.69 12.29
N MET A 248 -15.70 8.18 11.77
CA MET A 248 -14.81 7.22 12.41
C MET A 248 -15.58 6.01 12.92
N THR A 249 -16.28 5.31 12.02
CA THR A 249 -17.09 4.13 12.36
C THR A 249 -16.84 3.00 11.37
N VAL A 250 -16.91 1.76 11.84
CA VAL A 250 -16.91 0.59 10.96
C VAL A 250 -18.33 0.37 10.43
N VAL A 251 -18.50 0.40 9.12
CA VAL A 251 -19.82 0.40 8.46
C VAL A 251 -20.11 -0.87 7.65
N ALA A 252 -19.09 -1.67 7.35
CA ALA A 252 -19.25 -2.97 6.71
C ALA A 252 -18.08 -3.92 7.00
N GLN A 253 -18.30 -5.20 6.76
CA GLN A 253 -17.29 -6.24 6.80
C GLN A 253 -17.45 -7.19 5.61
N PHE A 254 -16.33 -7.71 5.11
CA PHE A 254 -16.24 -8.58 3.95
C PHE A 254 -15.44 -9.84 4.28
N PRO A 255 -15.82 -11.01 3.75
CA PRO A 255 -15.01 -12.22 3.86
C PRO A 255 -13.72 -12.06 3.04
N ALA A 256 -12.58 -12.35 3.64
CA ALA A 256 -11.28 -12.28 2.98
C ALA A 256 -10.40 -13.44 3.47
N PRO A 257 -10.57 -14.64 2.90
CA PRO A 257 -10.00 -15.86 3.46
C PRO A 257 -8.47 -15.91 3.40
N SER A 258 -7.92 -16.61 4.38
CA SER A 258 -6.54 -17.11 4.41
C SER A 258 -5.46 -16.03 4.41
N GLY A 259 -5.55 -15.12 5.38
CA GLY A 259 -4.53 -14.12 5.66
C GLY A 259 -4.56 -12.96 4.67
N PRO A 260 -5.64 -12.15 4.66
CA PRO A 260 -5.71 -10.99 3.78
C PRO A 260 -4.62 -9.98 4.17
N ASP A 261 -3.90 -9.52 3.15
CA ASP A 261 -2.78 -8.60 3.31
C ASP A 261 -3.08 -7.25 2.64
N CYS A 262 -2.14 -6.66 1.89
CA CYS A 262 -2.44 -5.49 1.09
C CYS A 262 -3.45 -5.80 -0.03
N MET A 263 -4.19 -4.77 -0.41
CA MET A 263 -5.27 -4.85 -1.39
C MET A 263 -5.27 -3.64 -2.33
N ASP A 264 -6.04 -3.77 -3.40
CA ASP A 264 -6.43 -2.67 -4.28
C ASP A 264 -7.94 -2.73 -4.56
N VAL A 265 -8.51 -1.65 -5.10
CA VAL A 265 -9.93 -1.57 -5.48
C VAL A 265 -10.01 -1.26 -6.97
N THR A 266 -10.84 -1.98 -7.72
CA THR A 266 -10.99 -1.72 -9.17
C THR A 266 -11.54 -0.33 -9.45
N VAL A 267 -11.16 0.27 -10.59
CA VAL A 267 -11.56 1.65 -10.97
C VAL A 267 -13.07 1.87 -10.98
N ASP A 268 -13.85 0.83 -11.29
CA ASP A 268 -15.32 0.88 -11.26
C ASP A 268 -15.92 0.71 -9.87
N GLY A 269 -15.08 0.56 -8.83
CA GLY A 269 -15.48 0.44 -7.44
C GLY A 269 -16.24 -0.85 -7.10
N LYS A 270 -16.22 -1.87 -7.98
CA LYS A 270 -16.98 -3.11 -7.77
C LYS A 270 -16.24 -4.14 -6.94
N TYR A 271 -14.92 -4.25 -7.11
CA TYR A 271 -14.16 -5.33 -6.51
C TYR A 271 -13.04 -4.85 -5.59
N ILE A 272 -12.89 -5.54 -4.46
CA ILE A 272 -11.64 -5.54 -3.70
C ILE A 272 -10.78 -6.69 -4.24
N LEU A 273 -9.55 -6.37 -4.61
CA LEU A 273 -8.51 -7.30 -5.03
C LEU A 273 -7.53 -7.45 -3.86
N VAL A 274 -7.51 -8.59 -3.19
CA VAL A 274 -6.70 -8.79 -1.97
C VAL A 274 -5.76 -9.97 -2.09
N ALA A 275 -4.53 -9.79 -1.60
CA ALA A 275 -3.57 -10.87 -1.44
C ALA A 275 -4.00 -11.78 -0.28
N SER A 276 -4.34 -13.04 -0.58
CA SER A 276 -4.56 -14.08 0.43
C SER A 276 -3.22 -14.79 0.70
N ARG A 277 -2.43 -14.19 1.60
CA ARG A 277 -1.02 -14.52 1.83
C ARG A 277 -0.77 -16.00 2.10
N TRP A 278 -1.58 -16.62 2.95
CA TRP A 278 -1.37 -18.02 3.33
C TRP A 278 -1.89 -19.01 2.28
N ALA A 279 -2.85 -18.59 1.43
CA ALA A 279 -3.43 -19.44 0.39
C ALA A 279 -2.65 -19.42 -0.93
N LYS A 280 -1.70 -18.50 -1.11
CA LYS A 280 -1.04 -18.24 -2.41
C LYS A 280 -2.06 -17.88 -3.49
N LYS A 281 -3.00 -16.99 -3.14
CA LYS A 281 -4.07 -16.56 -4.04
C LYS A 281 -4.22 -15.05 -4.09
N LEU A 282 -4.62 -14.55 -5.24
CA LEU A 282 -5.39 -13.32 -5.36
C LEU A 282 -6.86 -13.66 -5.12
N THR A 283 -7.51 -12.99 -4.18
CA THR A 283 -8.95 -13.13 -3.93
C THR A 283 -9.67 -11.88 -4.42
N VAL A 284 -10.78 -12.10 -5.14
CA VAL A 284 -11.65 -11.04 -5.68
C VAL A 284 -12.96 -11.06 -4.90
N ILE A 285 -13.29 -9.93 -4.30
CA ILE A 285 -14.48 -9.75 -3.45
C ILE A 285 -15.38 -8.73 -4.10
N ASP A 286 -16.64 -9.09 -4.36
CA ASP A 286 -17.67 -8.14 -4.79
C ASP A 286 -18.11 -7.28 -3.60
N ILE A 287 -18.00 -5.95 -3.75
CA ILE A 287 -18.29 -4.98 -2.69
C ILE A 287 -19.79 -4.88 -2.43
N ALA A 288 -20.63 -4.91 -3.47
CA ALA A 288 -22.06 -4.76 -3.33
C ALA A 288 -22.68 -6.00 -2.68
N GLU A 289 -22.26 -7.18 -3.13
CA GLU A 289 -22.75 -8.47 -2.64
C GLU A 289 -22.02 -8.95 -1.37
N ARG A 290 -20.90 -8.32 -1.03
CA ARG A 290 -20.03 -8.65 0.12
C ARG A 290 -19.58 -10.11 0.13
N LYS A 291 -19.24 -10.65 -1.04
CA LYS A 291 -18.89 -12.06 -1.21
C LYS A 291 -17.62 -12.25 -2.02
N VAL A 292 -16.86 -13.29 -1.70
CA VAL A 292 -15.78 -13.75 -2.56
C VAL A 292 -16.39 -14.30 -3.84
N VAL A 293 -16.00 -13.75 -4.98
CA VAL A 293 -16.50 -14.16 -6.30
C VAL A 293 -15.48 -14.95 -7.10
N ARG A 294 -14.18 -14.77 -6.83
CA ARG A 294 -13.10 -15.50 -7.51
C ARG A 294 -11.88 -15.66 -6.60
N GLN A 295 -11.10 -16.70 -6.87
CA GLN A 295 -9.74 -16.82 -6.36
C GLN A 295 -8.81 -17.36 -7.45
N ILE A 296 -7.66 -16.71 -7.62
CA ILE A 296 -6.68 -17.00 -8.66
C ILE A 296 -5.39 -17.44 -7.98
N SER A 297 -4.83 -18.58 -8.37
CA SER A 297 -3.53 -19.04 -7.86
C SER A 297 -2.42 -18.11 -8.30
N VAL A 298 -1.52 -17.76 -7.37
CA VAL A 298 -0.34 -16.93 -7.60
C VAL A 298 0.88 -17.57 -6.95
N GLY A 299 1.99 -16.82 -6.82
CA GLY A 299 3.19 -17.29 -6.15
C GLY A 299 3.08 -17.35 -4.62
N LYS A 300 4.21 -17.67 -3.98
CA LYS A 300 4.29 -17.85 -2.52
C LYS A 300 4.22 -16.54 -1.75
N SER A 301 3.40 -16.52 -0.69
CA SER A 301 3.24 -15.38 0.23
C SER A 301 2.92 -14.08 -0.53
N PRO A 302 1.81 -14.03 -1.28
CA PRO A 302 1.40 -12.80 -1.91
C PRO A 302 1.20 -11.72 -0.84
N HIS A 303 1.76 -10.53 -1.07
CA HIS A 303 1.78 -9.43 -0.10
C HIS A 303 1.05 -8.21 -0.63
N GLY A 304 1.43 -7.74 -1.82
CA GLY A 304 0.86 -6.57 -2.49
C GLY A 304 -0.01 -6.94 -3.69
N VAL A 305 -1.09 -6.19 -3.89
CA VAL A 305 -1.89 -6.19 -5.13
C VAL A 305 -1.91 -4.76 -5.68
N TRP A 306 -1.81 -4.62 -6.99
CA TRP A 306 -1.86 -3.34 -7.67
C TRP A 306 -2.39 -3.50 -9.09
N THR A 307 -3.18 -2.55 -9.57
CA THR A 307 -3.46 -2.40 -11.01
C THR A 307 -3.47 -0.93 -11.37
N LEU A 308 -3.21 -0.58 -12.64
CA LEU A 308 -3.34 0.81 -13.09
C LEU A 308 -4.80 1.25 -13.07
N ASP A 309 -5.72 0.33 -13.36
CA ASP A 309 -7.15 0.57 -13.40
C ASP A 309 -7.76 0.42 -11.99
N HIS A 310 -7.22 1.19 -11.04
CA HIS A 310 -7.65 1.20 -9.63
C HIS A 310 -8.55 2.41 -9.31
N ALA A 311 -9.34 2.32 -8.24
CA ALA A 311 -10.11 3.44 -7.71
C ALA A 311 -9.19 4.57 -7.21
N PRO A 312 -9.66 5.83 -7.14
CA PRO A 312 -8.89 6.93 -6.56
C PRO A 312 -8.37 6.60 -5.15
N ARG A 313 -7.13 6.99 -4.87
CA ARG A 313 -6.46 6.65 -3.59
C ARG A 313 -6.79 7.62 -2.45
N LEU A 314 -7.44 8.75 -2.76
CA LEU A 314 -7.97 9.78 -1.88
C LEU A 314 -9.19 10.44 -2.53
#